data_AF-A0A969KZ24-F1
#
_entry.id   AF-A0A969KZ24-F1
#
_cell.length_a   1.000
_cell.length_b   1.000
_cell.length_c   1.000
_cell.angle_alpha   90.00
_cell.angle_beta   90.00
_cell.angle_gamma   90.00
#
_symmetry.space_group_name_H-M   'P 1'
#
loop_
_entity.id
_entity.type
_entity.pdbx_description
1 polymer ?
#
loop_
_entity_poly.entity_id
_entity_poly.type
_entity_poly.pdbx_seq_one_letter_code
_entity_poly.pdbx_strand_id
1 'polypeptide(L)'
;MKIIVAFLAVWLLIHLVTLSPLHLVTLAQEPVTPTQAMRVANEKYEAGDYAEASAIYEAILDSGLSHSSVYYNLGNAYFKQGDLGRAILNYRRAQSLDPRDGDIAVNLSIARAQTVDKLEAPTGGRLVEPGSIGGRMADLE
;
A
#
# COMPACT_ATOMS: atom_id res chain seq x y z
N MET A 1 -72.34 18.84 11.40
CA MET A 1 -72.16 18.39 10.00
C MET A 1 -71.08 19.15 9.21
N LYS A 2 -70.87 20.46 9.43
CA LYS A 2 -69.85 21.24 8.69
C LYS A 2 -68.38 20.99 9.10
N ILE A 3 -68.14 20.52 10.32
CA ILE A 3 -66.78 20.28 10.84
C ILE A 3 -66.17 18.97 10.31
N ILE A 4 -66.99 17.94 10.10
CA ILE A 4 -66.54 16.60 9.63
C ILE A 4 -66.06 16.66 8.17
N VAL A 5 -66.65 17.54 7.35
CA VAL A 5 -66.25 17.74 5.94
C VAL A 5 -64.92 18.49 5.82
N ALA A 6 -64.59 19.37 6.78
CA ALA A 6 -63.31 20.08 6.80
C ALA A 6 -62.13 19.15 7.14
N PHE A 7 -62.34 18.19 8.04
CA PHE A 7 -61.31 17.21 8.36
C PHE A 7 -61.07 16.21 7.23
N LEU A 8 -62.13 15.78 6.50
CA LEU A 8 -61.99 14.91 5.33
C LEU A 8 -61.26 15.58 4.15
N ALA A 9 -61.46 16.89 3.93
CA ALA A 9 -60.79 17.62 2.86
C ALA A 9 -59.29 17.87 3.14
N VAL A 10 -58.91 18.05 4.40
CA VAL A 10 -57.49 18.14 4.81
C VAL A 10 -56.84 16.75 4.83
N TRP A 11 -57.58 15.70 5.17
CA TRP A 11 -57.09 14.33 5.14
C TRP A 11 -56.86 13.81 3.71
N LEU A 12 -57.64 14.27 2.72
CA LEU A 12 -57.42 13.93 1.30
C LEU A 12 -56.29 14.74 0.63
N LEU A 13 -55.97 15.95 1.12
CA LEU A 13 -54.87 16.77 0.61
C LEU A 13 -53.49 16.36 1.16
N ILE A 14 -53.43 15.75 2.35
CA ILE A 14 -52.18 15.18 2.91
C ILE A 14 -51.82 13.85 2.22
N HIS A 15 -52.79 13.17 1.60
CA HIS A 15 -52.56 11.91 0.87
C HIS A 15 -52.31 12.08 -0.64
N LEU A 16 -52.26 13.30 -1.17
CA LEU A 16 -52.08 13.53 -2.62
C LEU A 16 -50.64 13.86 -3.07
N VAL A 17 -49.67 13.97 -2.15
CA VAL A 17 -48.24 14.16 -2.51
C VAL A 17 -47.29 13.41 -1.55
N THR A 18 -47.60 12.16 -1.21
CA THR A 18 -46.63 11.22 -0.59
C THR A 18 -46.39 9.98 -1.43
N LEU A 19 -47.03 9.91 -2.60
CA LEU A 19 -46.65 9.02 -3.71
C LEU A 19 -45.52 9.65 -4.55
N SER A 20 -44.52 10.25 -3.91
CA SER A 20 -43.20 10.16 -4.53
C SER A 20 -42.68 8.78 -4.14
N PRO A 21 -42.44 7.85 -5.08
CA PRO A 21 -41.40 6.89 -4.81
C PRO A 21 -40.16 7.76 -4.59
N LEU A 22 -39.83 7.98 -3.32
CA LEU A 22 -38.46 8.14 -2.88
C LEU A 22 -37.79 6.93 -3.51
N HIS A 23 -37.31 7.12 -4.74
CA HIS A 23 -36.53 6.13 -5.41
C HIS A 23 -35.40 5.93 -4.42
N LEU A 24 -35.36 4.76 -3.78
CA LEU A 24 -34.08 4.15 -3.54
C LEU A 24 -33.43 4.07 -4.93
N VAL A 25 -32.85 5.18 -5.37
CA VAL A 25 -31.65 5.15 -6.18
C VAL A 25 -30.64 4.56 -5.22
N THR A 26 -30.71 3.25 -5.05
CA THR A 26 -29.56 2.48 -4.68
C THR A 26 -28.65 2.74 -5.86
N LEU A 27 -27.79 3.76 -5.74
CA LEU A 27 -26.63 3.85 -6.59
C LEU A 27 -25.95 2.51 -6.34
N ALA A 28 -26.17 1.54 -7.22
CA ALA A 28 -25.26 0.43 -7.34
C ALA A 28 -23.94 1.13 -7.54
N GLN A 29 -23.12 1.20 -6.49
CA GLN A 29 -21.76 1.65 -6.65
C GLN A 29 -21.19 0.65 -7.64
N GLU A 30 -20.95 1.11 -8.88
CA GLU A 30 -20.34 0.28 -9.90
C GLU A 30 -19.12 -0.37 -9.25
N PRO A 31 -19.00 -1.71 -9.31
CA PRO A 31 -17.91 -2.40 -8.66
C PRO A 31 -16.61 -1.75 -9.13
N VAL A 32 -15.82 -1.23 -8.18
CA VAL A 32 -14.58 -0.53 -8.50
C VAL A 32 -13.72 -1.49 -9.31
N THR A 33 -13.59 -1.20 -10.60
CA THR A 33 -12.82 -2.06 -11.48
C THR A 33 -11.34 -1.96 -11.10
N PRO A 34 -10.53 -3.01 -11.32
CA PRO A 34 -9.10 -2.93 -11.07
C PRO A 34 -8.41 -1.73 -11.76
N THR A 35 -8.89 -1.35 -12.95
CA THR A 35 -8.42 -0.15 -13.67
C THR A 35 -8.76 1.15 -12.95
N GLN A 36 -9.96 1.28 -12.38
CA GLN A 36 -10.33 2.44 -11.56
C GLN A 36 -9.55 2.46 -10.26
N ALA A 37 -9.35 1.31 -9.61
CA ALA A 37 -8.53 1.20 -8.41
C ALA A 37 -7.07 1.61 -8.69
N MET A 38 -6.50 1.20 -9.83
CA MET A 38 -5.17 1.64 -10.26
C MET A 38 -5.07 3.16 -10.36
N ARG A 39 -6.07 3.83 -10.95
CA ARG A 39 -6.09 5.29 -11.05
C ARG A 39 -6.10 5.93 -9.65
N VAL A 40 -6.96 5.46 -8.75
CA VAL A 40 -7.05 6.00 -7.38
C VAL A 40 -5.74 5.76 -6.61
N ALA A 41 -5.14 4.57 -6.74
CA ALA A 41 -3.85 4.26 -6.12
C ALA A 41 -2.73 5.19 -6.62
N ASN A 42 -2.70 5.44 -7.94
CA ASN A 42 -1.75 6.39 -8.53
C ASN A 42 -2.01 7.81 -8.01
N GLU A 43 -3.26 8.27 -7.94
CA GLU A 43 -3.62 9.60 -7.39
C GLU A 43 -3.16 9.76 -5.94
N LYS A 44 -3.35 8.73 -5.11
CA LYS A 44 -2.85 8.69 -3.74
C LYS A 44 -1.33 8.73 -3.67
N TYR A 45 -0.66 8.00 -4.56
CA TYR A 45 0.79 8.02 -4.65
C TYR A 45 1.31 9.42 -5.00
N GLU A 46 0.73 10.06 -6.01
CA GLU A 46 1.11 11.43 -6.43
C GLU A 46 0.80 12.48 -5.36
N ALA A 47 -0.24 12.28 -4.55
CA ALA A 47 -0.55 13.12 -3.39
C ALA A 47 0.43 12.94 -2.22
N GLY A 48 1.32 11.94 -2.28
CA GLY A 48 2.23 11.58 -1.19
C GLY A 48 1.58 10.68 -0.12
N ASP A 49 0.33 10.25 -0.32
CA ASP A 49 -0.41 9.34 0.56
C ASP A 49 0.03 7.89 0.33
N TYR A 50 1.33 7.63 0.49
CA TYR A 50 1.95 6.36 0.08
C TYR A 50 1.38 5.13 0.80
N ALA A 51 0.95 5.27 2.06
CA ALA A 51 0.34 4.19 2.82
C ALA A 51 -1.02 3.78 2.23
N GLU A 52 -1.84 4.76 1.84
CA GLU A 52 -3.12 4.51 1.20
C GLU A 52 -2.92 3.96 -0.22
N ALA A 53 -1.97 4.51 -0.96
CA ALA A 53 -1.59 3.97 -2.27
C ALA A 53 -1.18 2.50 -2.18
N SER A 54 -0.31 2.12 -1.23
CA SER A 54 0.10 0.72 -1.06
C SER A 54 -1.07 -0.20 -0.74
N ALA A 55 -1.99 0.23 0.14
CA ALA A 55 -3.15 -0.58 0.50
C ALA A 55 -4.07 -0.84 -0.71
N ILE A 56 -4.25 0.16 -1.57
CA ILE A 56 -5.06 0.01 -2.78
C ILE A 56 -4.35 -0.91 -3.79
N TYR A 57 -3.04 -0.77 -4.00
CA TYR A 57 -2.31 -1.70 -4.87
C TYR A 57 -2.35 -3.16 -4.36
N GLU A 58 -2.29 -3.37 -3.05
CA GLU A 58 -2.46 -4.70 -2.45
C GLU A 58 -3.86 -5.27 -2.74
N ALA A 59 -4.91 -4.46 -2.56
CA ALA A 59 -6.27 -4.87 -2.90
C ALA A 59 -6.43 -5.22 -4.39
N ILE A 60 -5.72 -4.53 -5.29
CA ILE A 60 -5.70 -4.84 -6.73
C ILE A 60 -5.06 -6.22 -6.96
N LEU A 61 -3.94 -6.51 -6.29
CA LEU A 61 -3.30 -7.82 -6.38
C LEU A 61 -4.19 -8.94 -5.82
N ASP A 62 -4.89 -8.68 -4.71
CA ASP A 62 -5.82 -9.62 -4.07
C ASP A 62 -7.04 -9.93 -4.96
N SER A 63 -7.41 -9.00 -5.86
CA SER A 63 -8.43 -9.24 -6.88
C SER A 63 -7.98 -10.19 -8.01
N GLY A 64 -6.72 -10.64 -7.97
CA GLY A 64 -6.12 -11.51 -8.97
C GLY A 64 -5.44 -10.77 -10.13
N LEU A 65 -5.48 -9.43 -10.15
CA LEU A 65 -4.80 -8.64 -11.17
C LEU A 65 -3.31 -8.50 -10.83
N SER A 66 -2.49 -9.39 -11.40
CA SER A 66 -1.05 -9.42 -11.19
C SER A 66 -0.29 -8.99 -12.47
N HIS A 67 0.03 -7.70 -12.59
CA HIS A 67 0.89 -7.15 -13.65
C HIS A 67 2.19 -6.56 -13.07
N SER A 68 3.24 -6.50 -13.89
CA SER A 68 4.54 -5.91 -13.51
C SER A 68 4.38 -4.49 -12.96
N SER A 69 3.53 -3.68 -13.60
CA SER A 69 3.25 -2.29 -13.19
C SER A 69 2.63 -2.16 -11.80
N VAL A 70 1.74 -3.09 -11.40
CA VAL A 70 1.13 -3.07 -10.06
C VAL A 70 2.18 -3.33 -8.99
N TYR A 71 3.02 -4.36 -9.19
CA TYR A 71 4.13 -4.65 -8.28
C TYR A 71 5.18 -3.55 -8.27
N TYR A 72 5.48 -2.95 -9.41
CA TYR A 72 6.42 -1.83 -9.51
C TYR A 72 5.91 -0.61 -8.72
N ASN A 73 4.65 -0.23 -8.90
CA ASN A 73 4.05 0.90 -8.19
C ASN A 73 3.89 0.63 -6.68
N LEU A 74 3.54 -0.60 -6.30
CA LEU A 74 3.54 -1.02 -4.90
C LEU A 74 4.94 -0.96 -4.29
N GLY A 75 5.96 -1.39 -5.04
CA GLY A 75 7.37 -1.25 -4.65
C GLY A 75 7.76 0.20 -4.42
N ASN A 76 7.36 1.10 -5.32
CA ASN A 76 7.57 2.55 -5.19
C ASN A 76 6.87 3.11 -3.94
N ALA A 77 5.61 2.74 -3.70
CA ALA A 77 4.87 3.19 -2.51
C ALA A 77 5.57 2.76 -1.22
N TYR A 78 6.06 1.51 -1.15
CA TYR A 78 6.82 1.04 0.01
C TYR A 78 8.18 1.69 0.15
N PHE A 79 8.88 1.94 -0.96
CA PHE A 79 10.14 2.66 -0.96
C PHE A 79 9.98 4.06 -0.37
N LYS A 80 8.91 4.78 -0.76
CA LYS A 80 8.59 6.12 -0.23
C LYS A 80 8.18 6.12 1.24
N GLN A 81 7.66 5.01 1.76
CA GLN A 81 7.41 4.80 3.19
C GLN A 81 8.70 4.46 3.98
N GLY A 82 9.82 4.24 3.31
CA GLY A 82 11.06 3.76 3.93
C GLY A 82 11.07 2.25 4.23
N ASP A 83 10.04 1.52 3.79
CA ASP A 83 9.98 0.07 3.93
C ASP A 83 10.73 -0.61 2.77
N LEU A 84 12.06 -0.58 2.89
CA LEU A 84 12.95 -1.11 1.86
C LEU A 84 12.76 -2.61 1.64
N GLY A 85 12.38 -3.37 2.67
CA GLY A 85 12.14 -4.81 2.57
C GLY A 85 10.96 -5.13 1.65
N ARG A 86 9.81 -4.51 1.90
CA ARG A 86 8.62 -4.67 1.05
C ARG A 86 8.80 -4.03 -0.33
N ALA A 87 9.57 -2.95 -0.44
CA ALA A 87 9.94 -2.37 -1.74
C ALA A 87 10.72 -3.38 -2.60
N ILE A 88 11.82 -3.92 -2.07
CA ILE A 88 12.67 -4.90 -2.76
C ILE A 88 11.87 -6.14 -3.16
N LEU A 89 11.02 -6.66 -2.27
CA LEU A 89 10.16 -7.82 -2.58
C LEU A 89 9.30 -7.55 -3.83
N ASN A 90 8.60 -6.41 -3.84
CA ASN A 90 7.69 -6.09 -4.93
C ASN A 90 8.42 -5.74 -6.22
N TYR A 91 9.56 -5.05 -6.17
CA TYR A 91 10.39 -4.87 -7.37
C TYR A 91 10.90 -6.18 -7.95
N ARG A 92 11.26 -7.18 -7.12
CA ARG A 92 11.63 -8.52 -7.64
C ARG A 92 10.47 -9.23 -8.30
N ARG A 93 9.25 -9.11 -7.75
CA ARG A 93 8.03 -9.64 -8.39
C ARG A 93 7.77 -8.95 -9.72
N ALA A 94 7.88 -7.62 -9.76
CA ALA A 94 7.75 -6.84 -10.99
C ALA A 94 8.79 -7.29 -12.04
N GLN A 95 10.06 -7.44 -11.65
CA GLN A 95 11.14 -7.91 -12.53
C GLN A 95 10.92 -9.34 -13.03
N SER A 96 10.29 -10.21 -12.23
CA SER A 96 9.98 -11.58 -12.67
C SER A 96 8.91 -11.62 -13.78
N LEU A 97 8.03 -10.61 -13.82
CA LEU A 97 7.00 -10.48 -14.84
C LEU A 97 7.50 -9.70 -16.06
N ASP A 98 8.34 -8.69 -15.86
CA ASP A 98 9.00 -7.94 -16.93
C ASP A 98 10.50 -7.79 -16.66
N PRO A 99 11.32 -8.75 -17.09
CA PRO A 99 12.76 -8.74 -16.83
C PRO A 99 13.54 -7.74 -17.68
N ARG A 100 12.90 -7.10 -18.68
CA ARG A 100 13.56 -6.18 -19.62
C ARG A 100 13.29 -4.72 -19.29
N ASP A 101 12.41 -4.45 -18.33
CA ASP A 101 12.13 -3.12 -17.83
C ASP A 101 13.33 -2.57 -17.04
N GLY A 102 13.94 -1.51 -17.58
CA GLY A 102 15.11 -0.85 -16.99
C GLY A 102 14.78 -0.09 -15.71
N ASP A 103 13.57 0.46 -15.59
CA ASP A 103 13.16 1.26 -14.43
C ASP A 103 12.98 0.36 -13.21
N ILE A 104 12.41 -0.84 -13.41
CA ILE A 104 12.34 -1.87 -12.36
C ILE A 104 13.74 -2.24 -11.89
N ALA A 105 14.68 -2.49 -12.82
CA ALA A 105 16.04 -2.88 -12.48
C ALA A 105 16.78 -1.78 -11.70
N VAL A 106 16.63 -0.52 -12.12
CA VAL A 106 17.22 0.65 -11.46
C VAL A 106 16.66 0.82 -10.05
N ASN A 107 15.34 0.81 -9.88
CA ASN A 107 14.71 1.02 -8.56
C ASN A 107 15.03 -0.12 -7.59
N LEU A 108 15.08 -1.36 -8.06
CA LEU A 108 15.52 -2.50 -7.26
C LEU A 108 16.98 -2.33 -6.79
N SER A 109 17.87 -1.85 -7.67
CA SER A 109 19.26 -1.60 -7.34
C SER A 109 19.40 -0.52 -6.25
N ILE A 110 18.68 0.60 -6.41
CA ILE A 110 18.66 1.71 -5.45
C ILE A 110 18.15 1.23 -4.08
N ALA A 111 17.03 0.51 -4.05
CA ALA A 111 16.46 0.00 -2.80
C ALA A 111 17.42 -0.94 -2.07
N ARG A 112 18.13 -1.83 -2.79
CA ARG A 112 19.15 -2.70 -2.21
C ARG A 112 20.34 -1.92 -1.66
N ALA A 113 20.84 -0.94 -2.41
CA ALA A 113 21.97 -0.13 -1.97
C ALA A 113 21.67 0.58 -0.63
N GLN A 114 20.46 1.10 -0.46
CA GLN A 114 20.03 1.74 0.80
C GLN A 114 19.93 0.76 1.98
N THR A 115 19.66 -0.53 1.73
CA THR A 115 19.69 -1.53 2.81
C THR A 115 21.12 -1.86 3.26
N VAL A 116 22.08 -1.90 2.32
CA VAL A 116 23.48 -2.19 2.62
C VAL A 116 24.12 -1.07 3.43
N ASP A 117 23.82 0.19 3.08
CA ASP A 117 24.31 1.37 3.80
C ASP A 117 23.80 1.42 5.26
N LYS A 118 22.60 0.89 5.51
CA LYS A 118 22.00 0.85 6.86
C LYS A 118 22.51 -0.30 7.73
N LEU A 119 23.21 -1.28 7.16
CA LEU A 119 23.91 -2.30 7.94
C LEU A 119 25.22 -1.69 8.45
N GLU A 120 25.19 -1.04 9.61
CA GLU A 120 26.42 -0.68 10.31
C GLU A 120 27.30 -1.94 10.41
N ALA A 121 28.58 -1.82 10.03
CA ALA A 121 29.55 -2.89 10.17
C ALA A 121 29.47 -3.43 11.61
N PRO A 122 29.48 -4.76 11.85
CA PRO A 122 29.23 -5.32 13.16
C PRO A 122 30.19 -4.73 14.20
N THR A 123 29.69 -3.76 14.97
CA THR A 123 30.35 -3.15 16.13
C THR A 123 30.26 -4.14 17.28
N GLY A 124 31.01 -5.23 17.21
CA GLY A 124 30.82 -6.28 18.23
C GLY A 124 31.58 -7.57 18.02
N GLY A 125 32.84 -7.49 17.61
CA GLY A 125 33.77 -8.61 17.67
C GLY A 125 35.17 -8.06 17.71
N ARG A 126 35.67 -7.74 18.92
CA ARG A 126 37.08 -7.46 19.14
C ARG A 126 37.87 -8.55 18.42
N LEU A 127 38.57 -8.19 17.35
CA LEU A 127 39.57 -9.03 16.74
C LEU A 127 40.53 -9.38 17.87
N VAL A 128 40.48 -10.62 18.34
CA VAL A 128 41.55 -11.14 19.18
C VAL A 128 42.73 -11.27 18.21
N GLU A 129 43.59 -10.26 18.21
CA GLU A 129 44.88 -10.29 17.55
C GLU A 129 45.55 -11.63 17.87
N PRO A 130 45.93 -12.46 16.87
CA PRO A 130 46.68 -13.67 17.11
C PRO A 130 48.11 -13.28 17.50
N GLY A 131 48.32 -12.97 18.79
CA GLY A 131 49.62 -12.47 19.23
C GLY A 131 49.88 -12.33 20.74
N SER A 132 48.94 -12.63 21.65
CA SER A 132 49.20 -12.45 23.10
C SER A 132 49.68 -13.71 23.84
N ILE A 133 50.29 -14.68 23.17
CA ILE A 133 50.98 -15.79 23.84
C ILE A 133 52.44 -15.39 24.03
N GLY A 134 52.71 -14.54 25.01
CA GLY A 134 54.07 -14.08 25.28
C GLY A 134 54.20 -13.52 26.68
N GLY A 135 54.68 -14.34 27.61
CA GLY A 135 55.29 -13.87 28.86
C GLY A 135 54.63 -14.36 30.14
N ARG A 136 54.78 -15.64 30.46
CA ARG A 136 54.82 -16.17 31.83
C ARG A 136 55.64 -17.46 31.85
N MET A 137 56.95 -17.30 31.69
CA MET A 137 57.98 -18.32 31.97
C MET A 137 59.20 -17.61 32.57
N ALA A 138 59.01 -17.03 33.74
CA ALA A 138 60.05 -16.79 34.72
C ALA A 138 59.37 -17.07 36.07
N ASP A 139 60.11 -17.63 37.01
CA ASP A 139 59.69 -18.07 38.35
C ASP A 139 59.48 -19.59 38.49
N LEU A 140 60.54 -20.36 38.20
CA LEU A 140 60.82 -21.64 38.86
C LEU A 140 62.34 -21.78 39.05
N GLU A 141 62.85 -21.07 40.06
CA GLU A 141 63.99 -21.50 40.89
C GLU A 141 63.58 -21.41 42.36
#